data_AF-A0A6G3TK90-F1
#
_entry.id   AF-A0A6G3TK90-F1
#
_cell.length_a   1.000
_cell.length_b   1.000
_cell.length_c   1.000
_cell.angle_alpha   90.00
_cell.angle_beta   90.00
_cell.angle_gamma   90.00
#
_symmetry.space_group_name_H-M   'P 1'
#
loop_
_entity.id
_entity.type
_entity.pdbx_description
1 polymer ?
#
loop_
_entity_poly.entity_id
_entity_poly.type
_entity_poly.pdbx_seq_one_letter_code
_entity_poly.pdbx_strand_id
1 'polypeptide(L)' 'AELLRAEAPAAAAELSAVEYASMALITLAYRRSEAAALPEGSGFLVPPVDGHTIKASTFASRKWGWIADEDPDLMVL' A
#
# COMPACT_ATOMS: atom_id res chain seq x y z
N ALA A 1 -13.53 -18.16 -3.79
CA ALA A 1 -14.30 -19.01 -4.72
C ALA A 1 -15.73 -19.35 -4.25
N GLU A 2 -16.13 -18.96 -3.03
CA GLU A 2 -17.41 -19.33 -2.41
C GLU A 2 -18.66 -19.03 -3.26
N LEU A 3 -18.73 -17.82 -3.82
CA LEU A 3 -19.86 -17.37 -4.63
C LEU A 3 -20.06 -18.19 -5.91
N LEU A 4 -19.01 -18.86 -6.42
CA LEU A 4 -19.05 -19.64 -7.67
C LEU A 4 -19.34 -21.13 -7.44
N ARG A 5 -19.45 -21.58 -6.20
CA ARG A 5 -19.45 -23.00 -5.87
C ARG A 5 -20.67 -23.76 -6.41
N ALA A 6 -21.84 -23.09 -6.47
CA ALA A 6 -23.09 -23.67 -6.98
C ALA A 6 -23.14 -23.73 -8.51
N GLU A 7 -22.69 -22.66 -9.18
CA GLU A 7 -22.82 -22.50 -10.64
C GLU A 7 -21.65 -23.14 -11.42
N ALA A 8 -20.44 -23.15 -10.84
CA ALA A 8 -19.22 -23.58 -11.52
C ALA A 8 -18.24 -24.30 -10.56
N PRO A 9 -18.55 -25.52 -10.11
CA PRO A 9 -17.80 -26.20 -9.05
C PRO A 9 -16.33 -26.49 -9.40
N ALA A 10 -16.05 -26.87 -10.66
CA ALA A 10 -14.68 -27.13 -11.11
C ALA A 10 -13.81 -25.86 -11.08
N ALA A 11 -14.32 -24.74 -11.62
CA ALA A 11 -13.62 -23.46 -11.59
C ALA A 11 -13.46 -22.92 -10.16
N ALA A 12 -14.46 -23.14 -9.29
CA ALA A 12 -14.37 -22.76 -7.89
C ALA A 12 -13.28 -23.55 -7.14
N ALA A 13 -13.06 -24.82 -7.47
CA ALA A 13 -11.98 -25.62 -6.90
C ALA A 13 -10.60 -25.07 -7.30
N GLU A 14 -10.38 -24.83 -8.59
CA GLU A 14 -9.13 -24.23 -9.09
C GLU A 14 -8.86 -22.86 -8.46
N LEU A 15 -9.88 -22.00 -8.39
CA LEU A 15 -9.74 -20.67 -7.78
C LEU A 15 -9.44 -20.74 -6.27
N SER A 16 -9.89 -21.78 -5.58
CA SER A 16 -9.62 -21.97 -4.14
C SER A 16 -8.16 -22.37 -3.87
N ALA A 17 -7.45 -22.89 -4.86
CA ALA A 17 -6.04 -23.25 -4.74
C ALA A 17 -5.10 -22.03 -4.85
N VAL A 18 -5.61 -20.86 -5.26
CA VAL A 18 -4.80 -19.63 -5.34
C VAL A 18 -4.61 -19.05 -3.94
N GLU A 19 -3.37 -19.12 -3.45
CA GLU A 19 -3.01 -18.58 -2.14
C GLU A 19 -3.05 -17.04 -2.11
N TYR A 20 -3.50 -16.48 -0.99
CA TYR A 20 -3.64 -15.04 -0.81
C TYR A 20 -2.73 -14.53 0.31
N ALA A 21 -1.97 -13.47 0.03
CA ALA A 21 -1.18 -12.78 1.03
C ALA A 21 -2.00 -11.64 1.66
N SER A 22 -2.20 -11.69 2.97
CA SER A 22 -2.81 -10.57 3.70
C SER A 22 -1.86 -9.38 3.80
N MET A 23 -2.41 -8.18 3.79
CA MET A 23 -1.64 -6.93 3.94
C MET A 23 -2.38 -5.92 4.82
N ALA A 24 -1.62 -5.05 5.48
CA ALA A 24 -2.13 -3.89 6.18
C ALA A 24 -1.57 -2.62 5.54
N LEU A 25 -2.42 -1.59 5.43
CA LEU A 25 -2.02 -0.24 5.03
C LEU A 25 -2.09 0.67 6.25
N ILE A 26 -1.04 1.45 6.48
CA ILE A 26 -0.95 2.43 7.55
C ILE A 26 -0.66 3.78 6.91
N THR A 27 -1.60 4.71 7.03
CA THR A 27 -1.43 6.08 6.55
C THR A 27 -0.83 6.93 7.65
N LEU A 28 0.29 7.59 7.35
CA LEU A 28 0.96 8.50 8.26
C LEU A 28 0.90 9.92 7.69
N ALA A 29 0.39 10.86 8.48
CA ALA A 29 0.28 12.27 8.13
C ALA A 29 1.13 13.09 9.09
N TYR A 30 2.09 13.84 8.53
CA TYR A 30 2.98 14.72 9.27
C TYR A 30 2.73 16.17 8.87
N ARG A 31 2.91 17.10 9.81
CA ARG A 31 3.03 18.52 9.44
C ARG A 31 4.27 18.70 8.57
N ARG A 32 4.14 19.40 7.44
CA ARG A 32 5.22 19.62 6.49
C ARG A 32 6.40 20.38 7.12
N SER A 33 6.13 21.25 8.08
CA SER A 33 7.15 21.97 8.85
C SER A 33 7.96 21.08 9.80
N GLU A 34 7.41 19.93 10.19
CA GLU A 34 8.04 18.97 11.12
C GLU A 34 8.53 17.70 10.40
N ALA A 35 8.16 17.54 9.13
CA ALA A 35 8.57 16.42 8.31
C ALA A 35 10.06 16.51 7.99
N ALA A 36 10.81 15.47 8.35
CA ALA A 36 12.16 15.29 7.83
C ALA A 36 12.13 15.23 6.29
N ALA A 37 13.18 15.75 5.65
CA ALA A 37 13.30 15.70 4.20
C ALA A 37 13.29 14.23 3.72
N LEU A 38 12.18 13.80 3.13
CA LEU A 38 12.09 12.47 2.54
C LEU A 38 12.97 12.39 1.28
N PRO A 39 13.59 11.23 0.99
CA PRO A 39 14.32 10.99 -0.26
C PRO A 39 13.48 11.33 -1.48
N GLU A 40 14.11 11.82 -2.56
CA GLU A 40 13.39 12.09 -3.80
C GLU A 40 12.64 10.85 -4.34
N GLY A 41 11.56 11.09 -5.08
CA GLY A 41 10.72 10.05 -5.67
C GLY A 41 9.40 9.82 -4.94
N SER A 42 8.71 8.74 -5.32
CA SER A 42 7.34 8.44 -4.90
C SER A 42 7.24 7.51 -3.68
N GLY A 43 8.35 7.14 -3.06
CA GLY A 43 8.42 6.16 -1.98
C GLY A 43 9.56 5.15 -2.16
N PHE A 44 9.51 4.05 -1.41
CA PHE A 44 10.51 2.98 -1.46
C PHE A 44 9.90 1.59 -1.22
N LEU A 45 10.59 0.57 -1.70
CA LEU A 45 10.33 -0.84 -1.38
C LEU A 45 11.38 -1.35 -0.40
N VAL A 46 11.02 -2.36 0.38
CA VAL A 46 11.92 -2.98 1.36
C VAL A 46 12.15 -4.45 1.00
N PRO A 47 13.39 -4.85 0.72
CA PRO A 47 13.74 -6.25 0.47
C PRO A 47 13.34 -7.15 1.64
N PRO A 48 12.70 -8.30 1.40
CA PRO A 48 12.33 -9.23 2.47
C PRO A 48 13.52 -9.75 3.29
N VAL A 49 14.71 -9.80 2.68
CA VAL A 49 15.95 -10.28 3.31
C VAL A 49 16.48 -9.36 4.41
N ASP A 50 16.02 -8.10 4.44
CA ASP A 50 16.49 -7.10 5.40
C ASP A 50 15.79 -7.21 6.77
N GLY A 51 14.83 -8.13 6.94
CA GLY A 51 14.20 -8.44 8.23
C GLY A 51 13.21 -7.38 8.74
N HIS A 52 12.80 -6.44 7.90
CA HIS A 52 11.81 -5.41 8.24
C HIS A 52 10.37 -5.91 8.15
N THR A 53 9.48 -5.34 8.97
CA THR A 53 8.04 -5.65 8.98
C THR A 53 7.27 -4.92 7.89
N ILE A 54 7.75 -3.75 7.46
CA ILE A 54 7.19 -2.97 6.36
C ILE A 54 7.72 -3.49 5.01
N LYS A 55 6.85 -3.57 4.01
CA LYS A 55 7.21 -3.98 2.64
C LYS A 55 7.52 -2.81 1.71
N ALA A 56 6.90 -1.66 1.97
CA ALA A 56 7.04 -0.45 1.18
C ALA A 56 6.46 0.75 1.95
N SER A 57 6.92 1.95 1.59
CA SER A 57 6.22 3.20 1.88
C SER A 57 5.95 3.90 0.56
N THR A 58 4.72 4.36 0.36
CA THR A 58 4.45 5.37 -0.67
C THR A 58 4.64 6.75 -0.03
N PHE A 59 4.94 7.77 -0.83
CA PHE A 59 4.88 9.17 -0.44
C PHE A 59 3.69 9.79 -1.17
N ALA A 60 2.48 9.54 -0.67
CA ALA A 60 1.22 9.84 -1.36
C ALA A 60 1.13 11.28 -1.87
N SER A 61 1.45 12.27 -1.02
CA SER A 61 1.43 13.70 -1.39
C SER A 61 2.42 14.07 -2.51
N ARG A 62 3.48 13.27 -2.74
CA ARG A 62 4.43 13.48 -3.85
C ARG A 62 4.02 12.74 -5.11
N LYS A 63 3.47 11.55 -4.94
CA LYS A 63 3.06 10.68 -6.05
C LYS A 63 1.82 11.23 -6.75
N TRP A 64 0.92 11.84 -6.01
CA TRP A 64 -0.34 12.37 -6.51
C TRP A 64 -0.51 13.81 -6.06
N GLY A 65 -0.29 14.75 -6.98
CA GLY A 65 -0.31 16.19 -6.68
C GLY A 65 -1.60 16.65 -5.99
N TRP A 66 -2.75 16.10 -6.40
CA TRP A 66 -4.04 16.43 -5.79
C TRP A 66 -4.08 16.17 -4.27
N ILE A 67 -3.35 15.17 -3.74
CA ILE A 67 -3.29 14.94 -2.29
C ILE A 67 -2.53 16.06 -1.57
N ALA A 68 -1.47 16.60 -2.20
CA ALA A 68 -0.77 17.76 -1.65
C ALA A 68 -1.57 19.06 -1.80
N ASP A 69 -2.42 19.16 -2.83
CA ASP A 69 -3.26 20.33 -3.07
C ASP A 69 -4.42 20.43 -2.06
N GLU A 70 -4.95 19.30 -1.59
CA GLU A 70 -6.02 19.26 -0.58
C GLU A 70 -5.59 19.83 0.78
N ASP A 71 -4.37 19.53 1.24
CA ASP A 71 -3.78 20.15 2.43
C ASP A 71 -2.26 20.36 2.23
N PRO A 72 -1.85 21.57 1.83
CA PRO A 72 -0.44 21.89 1.58
C PRO A 72 0.44 21.81 2.83
N ASP A 73 -0.12 21.94 4.02
CA ASP A 73 0.62 21.93 5.29
C ASP A 73 0.83 20.51 5.83
N LEU A 74 0.19 19.51 5.23
CA LEU A 74 0.42 18.10 5.52
C LEU A 74 1.27 17.41 4.46
N MET A 75 2.00 16.40 4.93
CA MET A 75 2.69 15.43 4.11
C MET A 75 2.20 14.04 4.49
N VAL A 76 1.58 13.36 3.53
CA VAL A 76 1.01 12.02 3.69
C VAL A 76 1.89 11.00 3.00
N LEU A 77 2.18 9.90 3.72
CA LEU A 77 2.87 8.71 3.22
C LEU A 77 1.85 7.66 2.78
#